data_AF-A0A1Y4IH07-F1
#
_entry.id   AF-A0A1Y4IH07-F1
#
_cell.length_a   1.000
_cell.length_b   1.000
_cell.length_c   1.000
_cell.angle_alpha   90.00
_cell.angle_beta   90.00
_cell.angle_gamma   90.00
#
_symmetry.space_group_name_H-M   'P 1'
#
loop_
_entity.id
_entity.type
_entity.pdbx_description
1 polymer ?
#
loop_
_entity_poly.entity_id
_entity_poly.type
_entity_poly.pdbx_seq_one_letter_code
_entity_poly.pdbx_strand_id
1 'polypeptide(L)'
;MEPEEIVLWLDYDNWNKDNLPFSLRRMIEWKRLKVMFCKDIRSYKKLIPALEEYSDKAIVTVDDDVYYSSNLIYGLYKQYVLFPNKILFYYSYTYSYKNGYKCTFPIGERGVLYPQKVLDKMVFNEQLRSELCPLLDDLWFYVMARLSGADFLPVSQIGLHYYHVDLFYQWFHKGSRLYDVVKTENKDTLWRLLVYFNLVK
;
A
#
# COMPACT_ATOMS: atom_id res chain seq x y z
N MET A 1 15.47 12.44 8.23
CA MET A 1 15.59 11.47 7.13
C MET A 1 14.58 11.89 6.08
N GLU A 2 15.00 12.00 4.82
CA GLU A 2 14.12 12.36 3.71
C GLU A 2 14.15 11.22 2.67
N PRO A 3 13.03 10.94 1.98
CA PRO A 3 13.04 9.99 0.86
C PRO A 3 13.83 10.56 -0.32
N GLU A 4 14.41 9.67 -1.15
CA GLU A 4 15.09 10.06 -2.40
C GLU A 4 14.10 10.69 -3.38
N GLU A 5 12.89 10.13 -3.47
CA GLU A 5 11.83 10.62 -4.34
C GLU A 5 10.46 10.41 -3.70
N ILE A 6 9.53 11.33 -3.98
CA ILE A 6 8.11 11.18 -3.65
C ILE A 6 7.34 11.16 -4.98
N VAL A 7 6.63 10.06 -5.23
CA VAL A 7 5.92 9.82 -6.49
C VAL A 7 4.42 9.71 -6.22
N LEU A 8 3.63 10.53 -6.92
CA LEU A 8 2.18 10.41 -6.97
C LEU A 8 1.80 9.71 -8.29
N TRP A 9 1.12 8.57 -8.16
CA TRP A 9 0.59 7.81 -9.29
C TRP A 9 -0.87 8.18 -9.55
N LEU A 10 -1.13 8.75 -10.74
CA LEU A 10 -2.47 9.07 -11.21
C LEU A 10 -2.88 8.13 -12.35
N ASP A 11 -4.18 7.91 -12.52
CA ASP A 11 -4.65 7.18 -13.70
C ASP A 11 -4.62 8.07 -14.94
N TYR A 12 -4.19 7.52 -16.08
CA TYR A 12 -4.13 8.25 -17.34
C TYR A 12 -5.52 8.50 -17.97
N ASP A 13 -6.57 7.83 -17.48
CA ASP A 13 -7.94 7.98 -18.02
C ASP A 13 -8.55 9.32 -17.60
N ASN A 14 -8.30 9.76 -16.35
CA ASN A 14 -8.82 11.02 -15.83
C ASN A 14 -7.76 12.13 -15.73
N TRP A 15 -6.47 11.78 -15.70
CA TRP A 15 -5.40 12.74 -15.45
C TRP A 15 -4.33 12.75 -16.55
N ASN A 16 -3.84 13.94 -16.85
CA ASN A 16 -2.71 14.19 -17.72
C ASN A 16 -1.98 15.46 -17.27
N LYS A 17 -0.85 15.79 -17.91
CA LYS A 17 -0.03 16.96 -17.53
C LYS A 17 -0.78 18.30 -17.62
N ASP A 18 -1.76 18.41 -18.51
CA ASP A 18 -2.46 19.66 -18.80
C ASP A 18 -3.60 19.93 -17.80
N ASN A 19 -4.21 18.87 -17.25
CA ASN A 19 -5.34 18.98 -16.32
C ASN A 19 -4.97 18.86 -14.83
N LEU A 20 -3.67 18.80 -14.50
CA LEU A 20 -3.24 18.79 -13.10
C LEU A 20 -3.67 20.07 -12.34
N PRO A 21 -4.13 19.96 -11.08
CA PRO A 21 -4.40 21.11 -10.24
C PRO A 21 -3.16 21.98 -10.05
N PHE A 22 -3.38 23.28 -9.83
CA PHE A 22 -2.29 24.25 -9.63
C PHE A 22 -1.34 23.87 -8.48
N SER A 23 -1.87 23.31 -7.39
CA SER A 23 -1.07 22.84 -6.24
C SER A 23 -0.07 21.74 -6.65
N LEU A 24 -0.51 20.72 -7.41
CA LEU A 24 0.36 19.66 -7.88
C LEU A 24 1.42 20.19 -8.85
N ARG A 25 1.03 21.07 -9.79
CA ARG A 25 1.99 21.72 -10.71
C ARG A 25 3.09 22.45 -9.96
N ARG A 26 2.76 23.22 -8.92
CA ARG A 26 3.75 23.88 -8.05
C ARG A 26 4.67 22.90 -7.34
N MET A 27 4.14 21.79 -6.81
CA MET A 27 4.97 20.79 -6.12
C MET A 27 5.96 20.12 -7.08
N ILE A 28 5.57 19.91 -8.34
CA ILE A 28 6.45 19.43 -9.40
C ILE A 28 7.55 20.46 -9.73
N GLU A 29 7.18 21.73 -9.94
CA GLU A 29 8.14 22.81 -10.21
C GLU A 29 9.18 22.97 -9.11
N TRP A 30 8.77 22.80 -7.86
CA TRP A 30 9.66 22.82 -6.70
C TRP A 30 10.47 21.54 -6.48
N LYS A 31 10.34 20.56 -7.37
CA LYS A 31 10.99 19.25 -7.27
C LYS A 31 10.71 18.55 -5.93
N ARG A 32 9.50 18.76 -5.38
CA ARG A 32 9.02 18.13 -4.15
C ARG A 32 8.18 16.89 -4.41
N LEU A 33 7.64 16.76 -5.62
CA LEU A 33 6.77 15.68 -6.03
C LEU A 33 7.01 15.36 -7.51
N LYS A 34 7.14 14.07 -7.82
CA LYS A 34 7.02 13.57 -9.19
C LYS A 34 5.60 13.05 -9.39
N VAL A 35 5.00 13.38 -10.53
CA VAL A 35 3.71 12.80 -10.93
C VAL A 35 3.95 11.86 -12.10
N MET A 36 3.49 10.62 -11.94
CA MET A 36 3.53 9.59 -12.98
C MET A 36 2.11 9.09 -13.24
N PHE A 37 1.89 8.60 -14.46
CA PHE A 37 0.58 8.14 -14.90
C PHE A 37 0.62 6.64 -15.18
N CYS A 38 -0.44 5.93 -14.78
CA CYS A 38 -0.58 4.49 -14.94
C CYS A 38 -2.03 4.13 -15.26
N LYS A 39 -2.31 2.85 -15.55
CA LYS A 39 -3.69 2.37 -15.73
C LYS A 39 -4.45 2.51 -14.42
N ASP A 40 -5.76 2.78 -14.47
CA ASP A 40 -6.57 2.72 -13.26
C ASP A 40 -6.72 1.29 -12.76
N ILE A 41 -5.83 0.91 -11.85
CA ILE A 41 -5.85 -0.36 -11.14
C ILE A 41 -6.34 -0.19 -9.70
N ARG A 42 -7.03 0.92 -9.38
CA ARG A 42 -7.56 1.26 -8.05
C ARG A 42 -6.45 1.41 -6.99
N SER A 43 -6.64 0.87 -5.78
CA SER A 43 -5.71 1.03 -4.65
C SER A 43 -4.29 0.52 -4.95
N TYR A 44 -4.18 -0.44 -5.86
CA TYR A 44 -2.90 -1.00 -6.34
C TYR A 44 -1.94 0.01 -6.98
N LYS A 45 -2.43 1.18 -7.44
CA LYS A 45 -1.63 2.22 -8.08
C LYS A 45 -0.47 2.71 -7.20
N LYS A 46 -0.56 2.57 -5.88
CA LYS A 46 0.48 3.03 -4.95
C LYS A 46 1.78 2.24 -5.06
N LEU A 47 1.68 0.94 -5.36
CA LEU A 47 2.83 0.02 -5.26
C LEU A 47 3.17 -0.67 -6.58
N ILE A 48 2.19 -1.19 -7.33
CA ILE A 48 2.48 -1.97 -8.55
C ILE A 48 3.36 -1.20 -9.54
N PRO A 49 2.98 0.01 -10.00
CA PRO A 49 3.83 0.74 -10.96
C PRO A 49 5.15 1.22 -10.33
N ALA A 50 5.19 1.44 -9.01
CA ALA A 50 6.43 1.77 -8.32
C ALA A 50 7.42 0.60 -8.28
N LEU A 51 6.94 -0.65 -8.15
CA LEU A 51 7.77 -1.85 -8.20
C LEU A 51 8.38 -2.06 -9.59
N GLU A 52 7.68 -1.67 -10.66
CA GLU A 52 8.17 -1.74 -12.03
C GLU A 52 9.25 -0.66 -12.29
N GLU A 53 8.96 0.59 -11.93
CA GLU A 53 9.84 1.73 -12.18
C GLU A 53 11.08 1.76 -11.26
N TYR A 54 10.90 1.40 -9.98
CA TYR A 54 11.95 1.49 -8.94
C TYR A 54 12.31 0.11 -8.38
N SER A 55 12.47 -0.88 -9.27
CA SER A 55 12.75 -2.28 -8.90
C SER A 55 14.02 -2.49 -8.06
N ASP A 56 14.95 -1.52 -8.07
CA ASP A 56 16.20 -1.48 -7.30
C ASP A 56 16.11 -0.60 -6.05
N LYS A 57 14.91 -0.17 -5.64
CA LYS A 57 14.71 0.70 -4.45
C LYS A 57 13.82 0.02 -3.40
N ALA A 58 13.96 0.47 -2.16
CA ALA A 58 12.96 0.22 -1.13
C ALA A 58 11.82 1.24 -1.29
N ILE A 59 10.58 0.77 -1.29
CA ILE A 59 9.40 1.61 -1.57
C ILE A 59 8.59 1.74 -0.28
N VAL A 60 8.21 2.97 0.05
CA VAL A 60 7.23 3.24 1.12
C VAL A 60 5.92 3.66 0.48
N THR A 61 4.84 2.96 0.78
CA THR A 61 3.48 3.34 0.35
C THR A 61 2.79 4.13 1.44
N VAL A 62 2.13 5.23 1.09
CA VAL A 62 1.29 6.04 1.97
C VAL A 62 0.05 6.50 1.21
N ASP A 63 -0.97 6.94 1.95
CA ASP A 63 -2.21 7.46 1.37
C ASP A 63 -2.09 8.98 1.14
N ASP A 64 -2.80 9.50 0.15
CA ASP A 64 -2.80 10.92 -0.23
C ASP A 64 -3.84 11.76 0.54
N ASP A 65 -4.68 11.11 1.35
CA ASP A 65 -5.73 11.71 2.18
C ASP A 65 -5.39 11.72 3.69
N VAL A 66 -4.15 11.39 4.04
CA VAL A 66 -3.63 11.40 5.41
C VAL A 66 -2.42 12.31 5.54
N TYR A 67 -2.45 13.19 6.54
CA TYR A 67 -1.26 13.93 6.96
C TYR A 67 -0.45 13.07 7.93
N TYR A 68 0.84 12.88 7.64
CA TYR A 68 1.75 12.08 8.46
C TYR A 68 2.84 12.94 9.10
N SER A 69 3.22 12.64 10.34
CA SER A 69 4.40 13.25 10.96
C SER A 69 5.69 12.78 10.29
N SER A 70 6.75 13.59 10.38
CA SER A 70 8.08 13.26 9.86
C SER A 70 8.68 11.98 10.46
N ASN A 71 8.14 11.51 11.59
CA ASN A 71 8.53 10.26 12.24
C ASN A 71 8.09 9.01 11.47
N LEU A 72 7.12 9.09 10.54
CA LEU A 72 6.67 7.94 9.74
C LEU A 72 7.83 7.35 8.92
N ILE A 73 8.50 8.18 8.12
CA ILE A 73 9.61 7.71 7.28
C ILE A 73 10.81 7.35 8.16
N TYR A 74 11.08 8.16 9.19
CA TYR A 74 12.20 7.92 10.08
C TYR A 74 12.14 6.57 10.81
N GLY A 75 10.98 6.18 11.35
CA GLY A 75 10.84 4.93 12.08
C GLY A 75 10.93 3.70 11.16
N LEU A 76 10.30 3.75 9.98
CA LEU A 76 10.46 2.70 8.95
C LEU A 76 11.93 2.56 8.54
N TYR A 77 12.59 3.67 8.18
CA TYR A 77 13.98 3.65 7.74
C TYR A 77 14.93 3.11 8.82
N LYS A 78 14.74 3.50 10.09
CA LYS A 78 15.56 3.01 11.20
C LYS A 78 15.50 1.49 11.33
N GLN A 79 14.32 0.88 11.14
CA GLN A 79 14.17 -0.58 11.17
C GLN A 79 14.70 -1.23 9.89
N TYR A 80 14.56 -0.57 8.74
CA TYR A 80 15.07 -1.06 7.46
C TYR A 80 16.58 -1.21 7.45
N VAL A 81 17.32 -0.25 8.03
CA VAL A 81 18.78 -0.34 8.17
C VAL A 81 19.21 -1.58 8.98
N LEU A 82 18.41 -1.99 9.97
CA LEU A 82 18.69 -3.17 10.80
C LEU A 82 18.20 -4.48 10.16
N PHE A 83 17.10 -4.41 9.40
CA PHE A 83 16.41 -5.57 8.83
C PHE A 83 16.03 -5.31 7.36
N PRO A 84 17.01 -5.22 6.45
CA PRO A 84 16.78 -4.75 5.08
C PRO A 84 15.97 -5.70 4.21
N ASN A 85 15.70 -6.93 4.68
CA ASN A 85 14.95 -7.95 3.95
C ASN A 85 13.54 -8.19 4.52
N LYS A 86 13.07 -7.34 5.46
CA LYS A 86 11.75 -7.46 6.07
C LYS A 86 10.81 -6.36 5.60
N ILE A 87 9.54 -6.70 5.40
CA ILE A 87 8.47 -5.72 5.17
C ILE A 87 8.14 -5.06 6.50
N LEU A 88 8.18 -3.72 6.53
CA LEU A 88 8.04 -2.94 7.76
C LEU A 88 6.74 -2.15 7.72
N PHE A 89 6.03 -2.11 8.83
CA PHE A 89 4.71 -1.47 8.89
C PHE A 89 4.40 -1.00 10.30
N TYR A 90 3.57 0.03 10.42
CA TYR A 90 3.10 0.50 11.72
C TYR A 90 1.80 -0.15 12.19
N TYR A 91 0.96 -0.56 11.25
CA TYR A 91 -0.37 -1.08 11.54
C TYR A 91 -0.62 -2.38 10.80
N SER A 92 -1.26 -3.32 11.50
CA SER A 92 -1.65 -4.61 10.96
C SER A 92 -3.02 -4.98 11.47
N TYR A 93 -3.73 -5.77 10.67
CA TYR A 93 -4.97 -6.40 11.07
C TYR A 93 -4.78 -7.90 11.21
N THR A 94 -5.54 -8.54 12.11
CA THR A 94 -5.52 -10.00 12.28
C THR A 94 -6.89 -10.60 12.03
N TYR A 95 -7.00 -11.49 11.04
CA TYR A 95 -8.15 -12.37 10.91
C TYR A 95 -7.96 -13.65 11.72
N SER A 96 -8.98 -14.04 12.47
CA SER A 96 -9.04 -15.33 13.19
C SER A 96 -10.12 -16.21 12.59
N TYR A 97 -9.78 -17.41 12.14
CA TYR A 97 -10.68 -18.35 11.46
C TYR A 97 -11.23 -19.41 12.43
N LYS A 98 -12.34 -20.05 12.06
CA LYS A 98 -13.04 -21.03 12.92
C LYS A 98 -12.18 -22.25 13.26
N ASN A 99 -11.25 -22.63 12.38
CA ASN A 99 -10.27 -23.70 12.60
C ASN A 99 -9.08 -23.29 13.49
N GLY A 100 -9.12 -22.10 14.10
CA GLY A 100 -8.05 -21.59 14.95
C GLY A 100 -6.90 -20.92 14.20
N TYR A 101 -6.88 -20.97 12.86
CA TYR A 101 -5.88 -20.27 12.07
C TYR A 101 -5.99 -18.76 12.28
N LYS A 102 -4.84 -18.10 12.44
CA LYS A 102 -4.76 -16.64 12.58
C LYS A 102 -3.81 -16.09 11.53
N CYS A 103 -4.24 -15.03 10.86
CA CYS A 103 -3.49 -14.39 9.80
C CYS A 103 -3.35 -12.90 10.10
N THR A 104 -2.13 -12.44 10.33
CA THR A 104 -1.81 -11.03 10.56
C THR A 104 -1.12 -10.46 9.33
N PHE A 105 -1.61 -9.33 8.84
CA PHE A 105 -1.11 -8.69 7.62
C PHE A 105 -1.02 -7.16 7.80
N PRO A 106 -0.04 -6.50 7.14
CA PRO A 106 0.08 -5.04 7.15
C PRO A 106 -1.13 -4.35 6.53
N ILE A 107 -1.40 -3.12 6.97
CA ILE A 107 -2.39 -2.22 6.36
C ILE A 107 -1.67 -0.98 5.83
N GLY A 108 -1.90 -0.65 4.56
CA GLY A 108 -1.22 0.42 3.83
C GLY A 108 -1.42 1.83 4.41
N GLU A 109 -2.56 2.07 5.08
CA GLU A 109 -3.01 3.38 5.57
C GLU A 109 -1.97 4.12 6.43
N ARG A 110 -1.12 3.41 7.17
CA ARG A 110 -0.13 4.02 8.09
C ARG A 110 1.30 3.91 7.64
N GLY A 111 1.54 3.64 6.37
CA GLY A 111 2.88 3.44 5.85
C GLY A 111 3.33 1.98 5.94
N VAL A 112 3.70 1.43 4.78
CA VAL A 112 4.37 0.14 4.66
C VAL A 112 5.61 0.31 3.80
N LEU A 113 6.75 -0.17 4.29
CA LEU A 113 8.02 -0.21 3.56
C LEU A 113 8.22 -1.61 3.00
N TYR A 114 8.37 -1.70 1.68
CA TYR A 114 8.69 -2.88 0.91
C TYR A 114 10.15 -2.81 0.44
N PRO A 115 11.05 -3.66 0.97
CA PRO A 115 12.36 -3.80 0.37
C PRO A 115 12.33 -4.40 -1.03
N GLN A 116 13.46 -4.38 -1.71
CA GLN A 116 13.61 -5.03 -3.01
C GLN A 116 13.34 -6.54 -2.90
N LYS A 117 12.67 -7.11 -3.91
CA LYS A 117 12.50 -8.56 -4.11
C LYS A 117 11.80 -9.30 -2.95
N VAL A 118 10.96 -8.61 -2.18
CA VAL A 118 10.16 -9.20 -1.08
C VAL A 118 8.74 -9.62 -1.50
N LEU A 119 8.42 -9.53 -2.79
CA LEU A 119 7.13 -9.93 -3.34
C LEU A 119 7.38 -10.91 -4.48
N ASP A 120 6.55 -11.95 -4.56
CA ASP A 120 6.58 -12.89 -5.66
C ASP A 120 6.25 -12.19 -6.99
N LYS A 121 6.84 -12.65 -8.10
CA LYS A 121 6.62 -12.07 -9.44
C LYS A 121 5.16 -12.09 -9.87
N MET A 122 4.35 -12.98 -9.31
CA MET A 122 2.90 -13.00 -9.52
C MET A 122 2.21 -11.70 -9.09
N VAL A 123 2.85 -10.82 -8.31
CA VAL A 123 2.30 -9.51 -7.96
C VAL A 123 1.89 -8.68 -9.17
N PHE A 124 2.58 -8.86 -10.30
CA PHE A 124 2.30 -8.19 -11.57
C PHE A 124 1.24 -8.88 -12.44
N ASN A 125 0.69 -10.03 -12.02
CA ASN A 125 -0.32 -10.75 -12.78
C ASN A 125 -1.69 -10.05 -12.67
N GLU A 126 -1.96 -9.15 -13.62
CA GLU A 126 -3.17 -8.33 -13.63
C GLU A 126 -4.45 -9.18 -13.71
N GLN A 127 -4.45 -10.25 -14.52
CA GLN A 127 -5.61 -11.12 -14.69
C GLN A 127 -5.96 -11.78 -13.35
N LEU A 128 -4.99 -12.43 -12.72
CA LEU A 128 -5.18 -13.16 -11.48
C LEU A 128 -5.59 -12.23 -10.33
N ARG A 129 -4.97 -11.05 -10.25
CA ARG A 129 -5.31 -10.01 -9.27
C ARG A 129 -6.75 -9.53 -9.46
N SER A 130 -7.18 -9.29 -10.70
CA SER A 130 -8.53 -8.82 -11.01
C SER A 130 -9.59 -9.87 -10.72
N GLU A 131 -9.27 -11.16 -10.92
CA GLU A 131 -10.16 -12.28 -10.64
C GLU A 131 -10.27 -12.61 -9.15
N LEU A 132 -9.14 -12.66 -8.43
CA LEU A 132 -9.11 -13.13 -7.04
C LEU A 132 -9.21 -12.02 -6.00
N CYS A 133 -8.72 -10.82 -6.30
CA CYS A 133 -8.57 -9.74 -5.33
C CYS A 133 -8.73 -8.34 -5.96
N PRO A 134 -9.87 -8.01 -6.59
CA PRO A 134 -10.00 -6.79 -7.40
C PRO A 134 -9.90 -5.46 -6.62
N LEU A 135 -10.09 -5.48 -5.29
CA LEU A 135 -10.27 -4.30 -4.45
C LEU A 135 -9.33 -4.22 -3.25
N LEU A 136 -8.59 -5.30 -2.92
CA LEU A 136 -7.91 -5.45 -1.64
C LEU A 136 -6.41 -5.65 -1.80
N ASP A 137 -5.73 -4.55 -2.13
CA ASP A 137 -4.29 -4.52 -2.39
C ASP A 137 -3.44 -4.97 -1.20
N ASP A 138 -3.79 -4.56 0.03
CA ASP A 138 -3.10 -5.03 1.24
C ASP A 138 -3.08 -6.57 1.35
N LEU A 139 -4.20 -7.23 1.03
CA LEU A 139 -4.28 -8.70 1.08
C LEU A 139 -3.47 -9.33 -0.05
N TRP A 140 -3.54 -8.78 -1.26
CA TRP A 140 -2.77 -9.26 -2.40
C TRP A 140 -1.28 -9.16 -2.12
N PHE A 141 -0.78 -7.99 -1.70
CA PHE A 141 0.63 -7.78 -1.38
C PHE A 141 1.09 -8.67 -0.23
N TYR A 142 0.26 -8.86 0.80
CA TYR A 142 0.55 -9.81 1.87
C TYR A 142 0.75 -11.24 1.34
N VAL A 143 -0.14 -11.72 0.48
CA VAL A 143 -0.05 -13.08 -0.08
C VAL A 143 1.16 -13.21 -0.99
N MET A 144 1.44 -12.22 -1.83
CA MET A 144 2.63 -12.21 -2.69
C MET A 144 3.93 -12.17 -1.88
N ALA A 145 3.94 -11.44 -0.75
CA ALA A 145 5.05 -11.45 0.19
C ALA A 145 5.26 -12.84 0.82
N ARG A 146 4.17 -13.47 1.27
CA ARG A 146 4.20 -14.83 1.83
C ARG A 146 4.71 -15.86 0.83
N LEU A 147 4.31 -15.78 -0.43
CA LEU A 147 4.79 -16.64 -1.51
C LEU A 147 6.30 -16.52 -1.73
N SER A 148 6.84 -15.31 -1.65
CA SER A 148 8.29 -15.08 -1.76
C SER A 148 9.10 -15.53 -0.53
N GLY A 149 8.43 -15.89 0.57
CA GLY A 149 9.06 -16.18 1.85
C GLY A 149 9.48 -14.93 2.65
N ALA A 150 8.92 -13.77 2.34
CA ALA A 150 9.24 -12.52 3.04
C ALA A 150 8.75 -12.53 4.49
N ASP A 151 9.57 -11.91 5.34
CA ASP A 151 9.26 -11.68 6.75
C ASP A 151 8.62 -10.31 6.96
N PHE A 152 7.81 -10.22 8.00
CA PHE A 152 7.10 -9.01 8.40
C PHE A 152 7.61 -8.54 9.77
N LEU A 153 7.88 -7.26 9.94
CA LEU A 153 8.32 -6.68 11.22
C LEU A 153 7.53 -5.41 11.56
N PRO A 154 6.73 -5.41 12.64
CA PRO A 154 6.04 -4.21 13.10
C PRO A 154 7.03 -3.17 13.65
N VAL A 155 6.76 -1.90 13.35
CA VAL A 155 7.53 -0.74 13.83
C VAL A 155 6.80 -0.10 15.01
N SER A 156 7.57 0.36 16.01
CA SER A 156 7.02 1.08 17.16
C SER A 156 6.32 2.37 16.73
N GLN A 157 5.09 2.58 17.21
CA GLN A 157 4.29 3.77 16.92
C GLN A 157 4.63 4.98 17.81
N ILE A 158 5.66 4.89 18.66
CA ILE A 158 6.04 5.99 19.56
C ILE A 158 6.41 7.24 18.73
N GLY A 159 5.68 8.34 18.96
CA GLY A 159 5.88 9.61 18.25
C GLY A 159 5.29 9.66 16.83
N LEU A 160 4.55 8.63 16.41
CA LEU A 160 3.81 8.66 15.16
C LEU A 160 2.50 9.44 15.37
N HIS A 161 2.30 10.50 14.59
CA HIS A 161 1.06 11.27 14.57
C HIS A 161 0.56 11.30 13.13
N TYR A 162 -0.75 11.09 12.95
CA TYR A 162 -1.40 11.19 11.66
C TYR A 162 -2.81 11.75 11.83
N TYR A 163 -3.28 12.47 10.81
CA TYR A 163 -4.62 13.07 10.79
C TYR A 163 -5.21 12.90 9.40
N HIS A 164 -6.42 12.36 9.32
CA HIS A 164 -7.17 12.32 8.06
C HIS A 164 -7.55 13.74 7.67
N VAL A 165 -7.10 14.18 6.49
CA VAL A 165 -7.35 15.55 6.00
C VAL A 165 -8.65 15.67 5.22
N ASP A 166 -9.29 14.56 4.92
CA ASP A 166 -10.49 14.47 4.10
C ASP A 166 -11.76 14.14 4.92
N LEU A 167 -11.69 14.15 6.26
CA LEU A 167 -12.81 13.79 7.15
C LEU A 167 -14.14 14.45 6.79
N PHE A 168 -14.11 15.71 6.37
CA PHE A 168 -15.30 16.43 5.92
C PHE A 168 -15.80 15.91 4.57
N TYR A 169 -14.91 15.77 3.57
CA TYR A 169 -15.25 15.19 2.27
C TYR A 169 -15.85 13.79 2.46
N GLN A 170 -15.19 12.97 3.25
CA GLN A 170 -15.63 11.65 3.69
C GLN A 170 -17.01 11.64 4.36
N TRP A 171 -17.35 12.69 5.11
CA TRP A 171 -18.65 12.81 5.78
C TRP A 171 -19.77 13.18 4.80
N PHE A 172 -19.51 14.07 3.84
CA PHE A 172 -20.47 14.49 2.81
C PHE A 172 -20.64 13.46 1.68
N HIS A 173 -19.62 12.65 1.41
CA HIS A 173 -19.59 11.65 0.32
C HIS A 173 -19.57 10.21 0.85
N LYS A 174 -20.43 9.90 1.84
CA LYS A 174 -20.62 8.52 2.33
C LYS A 174 -21.07 7.61 1.18
N GLY A 175 -20.36 6.50 0.98
CA GLY A 175 -20.61 5.55 -0.13
C GLY A 175 -19.62 5.61 -1.29
N SER A 176 -18.77 6.65 -1.36
CA SER A 176 -17.70 6.75 -2.37
C SER A 176 -16.39 6.06 -1.95
N ARG A 177 -16.31 5.59 -0.70
CA ARG A 177 -15.10 4.98 -0.15
C ARG A 177 -14.99 3.54 -0.60
N LEU A 178 -13.78 3.11 -0.93
CA LEU A 178 -13.47 1.68 -1.08
C LEU A 178 -13.87 0.91 0.19
N TYR A 179 -13.60 1.47 1.38
CA TYR A 179 -14.03 0.89 2.66
C TYR A 179 -15.55 0.71 2.78
N ASP A 180 -16.35 1.59 2.19
CA ASP A 180 -17.82 1.48 2.27
C ASP A 180 -18.37 0.39 1.34
N VAL A 181 -17.69 0.13 0.22
CA VAL A 181 -18.01 -0.93 -0.75
C VAL A 181 -17.54 -2.31 -0.26
N VAL A 182 -16.45 -2.38 0.51
CA VAL A 182 -15.74 -3.64 0.82
C VAL A 182 -16.10 -4.24 2.19
N LYS A 183 -17.11 -3.70 2.91
CA LYS A 183 -17.51 -4.16 4.26
C LYS A 183 -17.82 -5.66 4.37
N THR A 184 -18.15 -6.34 3.27
CA THR A 184 -18.59 -7.74 3.26
C THR A 184 -17.56 -8.76 2.78
N GLU A 185 -16.46 -8.37 2.10
CA GLU A 185 -15.61 -9.34 1.36
C GLU A 185 -14.21 -9.57 1.93
N ASN A 186 -13.90 -9.09 3.13
CA ASN A 186 -12.52 -8.99 3.58
C ASN A 186 -11.86 -10.30 4.05
N LYS A 187 -12.54 -11.08 4.90
CA LYS A 187 -11.95 -12.27 5.53
C LYS A 187 -11.95 -13.52 4.64
N ASP A 188 -13.02 -13.68 3.86
CA ASP A 188 -13.18 -14.82 2.95
C ASP A 188 -12.27 -14.71 1.73
N THR A 189 -12.03 -13.48 1.24
CA THR A 189 -11.06 -13.22 0.15
C THR A 189 -9.66 -13.65 0.57
N LEU A 190 -9.19 -13.25 1.76
CA LEU A 190 -7.88 -13.69 2.23
C LEU A 190 -7.81 -15.22 2.33
N TRP A 191 -8.85 -15.88 2.86
CA TRP A 191 -8.86 -17.34 2.95
C TRP A 191 -8.79 -18.01 1.59
N ARG A 192 -9.57 -17.53 0.61
CA ARG A 192 -9.55 -18.03 -0.77
C ARG A 192 -8.17 -17.89 -1.39
N LEU A 193 -7.51 -16.74 -1.22
CA LEU A 193 -6.14 -16.53 -1.69
C LEU A 193 -5.16 -17.51 -1.03
N LEU A 194 -5.21 -17.65 0.29
CA LEU A 194 -4.34 -18.56 1.03
C LEU A 194 -4.50 -20.02 0.58
N VAL A 195 -5.74 -20.46 0.33
CA VAL A 195 -6.02 -21.81 -0.20
C VAL A 195 -5.55 -21.93 -1.65
N TYR A 196 -5.87 -20.96 -2.51
CA TYR A 196 -5.50 -20.96 -3.93
C TYR A 196 -3.98 -21.12 -4.11
N PHE A 197 -3.20 -20.42 -3.29
CA PHE A 197 -1.74 -20.45 -3.32
C PHE A 197 -1.10 -21.51 -2.42
N ASN A 198 -1.89 -22.43 -1.83
CA ASN A 198 -1.42 -23.49 -0.94
C ASN A 198 -0.60 -22.98 0.27
N LEU A 199 -0.93 -21.79 0.78
CA LEU A 199 -0.29 -21.18 1.95
C LEU A 199 -0.89 -21.66 3.28
N VAL A 200 -2.03 -22.35 3.22
CA VAL A 200 -2.70 -23.03 4.33
C VAL A 200 -3.09 -24.45 3.89
N LYS A 201 -3.15 -25.36 4.85
CA LYS A 201 -3.61 -26.75 4.65
C LYS A 201 -5.08 -26.88 5.02
#